data_AF-A0A1U8LUY4-F1
#
_entry.id   AF-A0A1U8LUY4-F1
#
_cell.length_a   1.000
_cell.length_b   1.000
_cell.length_c   1.000
_cell.angle_alpha   90.00
_cell.angle_beta   90.00
_cell.angle_gamma   90.00
#
_symmetry.space_group_name_H-M   'P 1'
#
loop_
_entity.id
_entity.type
_entity.pdbx_description
1 polymer ?
#
loop_
_entity_poly.entity_id
_entity_poly.type
_entity_poly.pdbx_seq_one_letter_code
_entity_poly.pdbx_strand_id
1 'polypeptide(L)'
;MTKKECRIIPEETSSATVKRKHIYFEEFHCNRQTKRQKLVSSETKTKTKTLTLNPEPVRNPPGWNRFHAIRPCSSSSSRVHKRWQKRNNFRSSEASRNWVFSSYDCSDCKDKVVIVSYNILGVENAAKHPDLYLNVPRKFLKWDRRKDLICKEVNHYNADILCFQEVDRFKDLDDLLHENGFKGVYKVRTGDACDGCALFWTEKNLLSPHLLNKHLERCRKQLYMLMAFVYIELALPKFTLLHEDNIEFQDFDLRNNVAQFCVLKMNRHQSESSSHAKPSKKRQMRSRRLLVGNIHVLFNPNRGDIKLGQVRLFLEKAYKLSQEWGNIPVILVGDFNSIPQSAMYQFLASSELNIQLHDRRQISGQLEHSSQRRKIRAQNKDIDRHHVWTPFSRQLTSSWSDEELVLATGNKGVTHLQHKLNLSSAYLGAPGSHGTRDSHGEPSATSYHSKFMGTVDYIWHTGELIPVKVLDTLPVDVLRRNASLPSERWGSDHLALVCELAFADDCKEP
;
A
#
# COMPACT_ATOMS: atom_id res chain seq x y z
N MET A 1 -21.51 -51.56 -41.51
CA MET A 1 -20.53 -52.66 -41.66
C MET A 1 -19.16 -52.00 -41.68
N THR A 2 -18.19 -52.21 -40.79
CA THR A 2 -17.91 -53.28 -39.82
C THR A 2 -17.17 -52.69 -38.61
N LYS A 3 -17.46 -53.26 -37.44
CA LYS A 3 -16.88 -52.99 -36.11
C LYS A 3 -15.40 -53.38 -36.01
N LYS A 4 -14.66 -52.73 -35.11
CA LYS A 4 -13.77 -53.42 -34.13
C LYS A 4 -13.81 -52.71 -32.76
N GLU A 5 -14.57 -53.33 -31.86
CA GLU A 5 -14.36 -53.44 -30.40
C GLU A 5 -12.94 -53.98 -30.09
N CYS A 6 -12.33 -53.94 -28.91
CA CYS A 6 -12.49 -53.32 -27.58
C CYS A 6 -11.31 -53.89 -26.76
N ARG A 7 -10.77 -53.19 -25.74
CA ARG A 7 -10.30 -53.79 -24.47
C ARG A 7 -9.91 -52.70 -23.46
N ILE A 8 -10.52 -52.83 -22.29
CA ILE A 8 -10.28 -52.08 -21.04
C ILE A 8 -9.57 -53.02 -20.06
N ILE A 9 -8.95 -52.43 -19.03
CA ILE A 9 -8.68 -52.91 -17.63
C ILE A 9 -7.17 -53.16 -17.35
N PRO A 10 -6.57 -52.81 -16.17
CA PRO A 10 -6.93 -51.88 -15.07
C PRO A 10 -5.78 -50.93 -14.61
N GLU A 11 -6.10 -50.09 -13.61
CA GLU A 11 -5.28 -49.23 -12.75
C GLU A 11 -3.93 -49.80 -12.26
N GLU A 12 -2.92 -48.92 -12.19
CA GLU A 12 -1.93 -48.96 -11.10
C GLU A 12 -1.64 -47.54 -10.59
N THR A 13 -1.95 -47.35 -9.31
CA THR A 13 -1.57 -46.24 -8.45
C THR A 13 -0.05 -46.17 -8.30
N SER A 14 0.57 -45.03 -8.56
CA SER A 14 1.89 -44.75 -7.97
C SER A 14 1.95 -43.33 -7.38
N SER A 15 2.12 -43.31 -6.06
CA SER A 15 2.42 -42.14 -5.26
C SER A 15 3.82 -41.64 -5.58
N ALA A 16 3.94 -40.50 -6.24
CA ALA A 16 5.21 -39.78 -6.34
C ALA A 16 5.32 -38.77 -5.19
N THR A 17 5.87 -39.23 -4.07
CA THR A 17 6.42 -38.38 -3.02
C THR A 17 7.55 -37.51 -3.59
N VAL A 18 7.27 -36.22 -3.82
CA VAL A 18 8.32 -35.23 -4.12
C VAL A 18 8.99 -34.85 -2.80
N LYS A 19 10.21 -35.35 -2.62
CA LYS A 19 11.10 -35.00 -1.50
C LYS A 19 11.41 -33.50 -1.53
N ARG A 20 11.00 -32.79 -0.46
CA ARG A 20 11.45 -31.43 -0.13
C ARG A 20 12.97 -31.40 -0.02
N LYS A 21 13.64 -30.61 -0.85
CA LYS A 21 15.00 -30.14 -0.56
C LYS A 21 14.89 -28.86 0.26
N HIS A 22 15.19 -28.97 1.55
CA HIS A 22 15.56 -27.82 2.37
C HIS A 22 16.90 -27.31 1.86
N ILE A 23 16.91 -26.09 1.30
CA ILE A 23 18.15 -25.38 0.99
C ILE A 23 18.35 -24.36 2.12
N TYR A 24 19.40 -24.57 2.90
CA TYR A 24 19.95 -23.57 3.81
C TYR A 24 20.53 -22.43 2.96
N PHE A 25 20.12 -21.19 3.23
CA PHE A 25 20.72 -20.01 2.63
C PHE A 25 21.99 -19.63 3.39
N GLU A 26 23.14 -19.76 2.71
CA GLU A 26 24.40 -19.15 3.14
C GLU A 26 24.45 -17.67 2.72
N GLU A 27 25.06 -16.87 3.59
CA GLU A 27 25.21 -15.41 3.48
C GLU A 27 26.07 -15.01 2.28
N PHE A 28 25.54 -14.20 1.37
CA PHE A 28 26.35 -13.51 0.37
C PHE A 28 26.98 -12.24 0.95
N HIS A 29 28.23 -12.34 1.39
CA HIS A 29 29.09 -11.19 1.66
C HIS A 29 29.60 -10.57 0.34
N CYS A 30 29.19 -9.33 0.07
CA CYS A 30 29.71 -8.53 -1.03
C CYS A 30 31.14 -8.06 -0.73
N ASN A 31 32.13 -8.68 -1.36
CA ASN A 31 33.54 -8.36 -1.22
C ASN A 31 33.93 -7.27 -2.25
N ARG A 32 34.07 -6.01 -1.80
CA ARG A 32 34.59 -4.91 -2.64
C ARG A 32 36.12 -4.95 -2.70
N GLN A 33 36.68 -5.42 -3.81
CA GLN A 33 38.08 -5.16 -4.16
C GLN A 33 38.19 -3.77 -4.81
N THR A 34 38.70 -2.79 -4.05
CA THR A 34 39.13 -1.49 -4.59
C THR A 34 40.56 -1.59 -5.12
N LYS A 35 40.73 -1.52 -6.45
CA LYS A 35 42.02 -1.24 -7.10
C LYS A 35 42.42 0.22 -6.82
N ARG A 36 43.47 0.43 -6.04
CA ARG A 36 44.18 1.71 -5.88
C ARG A 36 44.96 2.03 -7.15
N GLN A 37 44.57 3.05 -7.89
CA GLN A 37 45.45 3.74 -8.84
C GLN A 37 46.11 4.93 -8.14
N LYS A 38 47.45 4.91 -8.14
CA LYS A 38 48.32 6.03 -7.74
C LYS A 38 48.10 7.19 -8.71
N LEU A 39 47.65 8.34 -8.21
CA LEU A 39 47.82 9.61 -8.89
C LEU A 39 48.91 10.40 -8.15
N VAL A 40 50.00 10.65 -8.87
CA VAL A 40 51.09 11.55 -8.49
C VAL A 40 50.65 12.96 -8.87
N SER A 41 50.64 13.90 -7.94
CA SER A 41 50.53 15.33 -8.26
C SER A 41 51.59 16.12 -7.48
N SER A 42 52.41 16.79 -8.26
CA SER A 42 53.56 17.63 -7.92
C SER A 42 53.20 18.86 -7.07
N GLU A 43 54.10 19.18 -6.15
CA GLU A 43 54.17 20.43 -5.39
C GLU A 43 54.38 21.65 -6.32
N THR A 44 53.67 22.74 -6.04
CA THR A 44 54.17 24.10 -6.27
C THR A 44 53.89 24.97 -5.04
N LYS A 45 54.97 25.52 -4.49
CA LYS A 45 55.02 26.44 -3.36
C LYS A 45 54.68 27.86 -3.83
N THR A 46 53.81 28.55 -3.09
CA THR A 46 53.81 30.01 -3.05
C THR A 46 53.59 30.48 -1.62
N LYS A 47 54.64 31.09 -1.05
CA LYS A 47 54.66 31.74 0.26
C LYS A 47 54.09 33.15 0.12
N THR A 48 53.17 33.54 1.00
CA THR A 48 52.98 34.94 1.39
C THR A 48 52.72 35.02 2.90
N LYS A 49 53.63 35.67 3.61
CA LYS A 49 53.51 36.06 5.03
C LYS A 49 52.48 37.19 5.16
N THR A 50 51.84 37.35 6.32
CA THR A 50 51.95 38.55 7.20
C THR A 50 50.83 38.63 8.26
N LEU A 51 51.29 38.65 9.52
CA LEU A 51 50.81 39.33 10.75
C LEU A 51 49.38 39.10 11.30
N THR A 52 49.34 38.29 12.37
CA THR A 52 48.38 38.33 13.48
C THR A 52 48.60 39.56 14.38
N LEU A 53 47.52 40.29 14.69
CA LEU A 53 47.48 41.32 15.74
C LEU A 53 46.47 40.89 16.82
N ASN A 54 46.92 40.91 18.07
CA ASN A 54 46.10 40.76 19.29
C ASN A 54 45.37 42.07 19.62
N PRO A 55 44.18 42.04 20.23
CA PRO A 55 43.64 43.17 20.97
C PRO A 55 43.55 42.91 22.49
N GLU A 56 44.03 43.89 23.27
CA GLU A 56 43.90 44.12 24.72
C GLU A 56 43.45 45.61 24.88
N PRO A 57 42.94 46.08 26.04
CA PRO A 57 41.56 46.57 26.21
C PRO A 57 41.46 48.08 26.55
N VAL A 58 40.31 48.52 27.13
CA VAL A 58 40.02 49.79 27.85
C VAL A 58 39.21 50.83 27.00
N ARG A 59 38.13 51.55 27.39
CA ARG A 59 37.63 52.18 28.66
C ARG A 59 36.12 52.59 28.52
N ASN A 60 35.37 52.65 29.64
CA ASN A 60 34.02 53.25 29.78
C ASN A 60 34.03 54.79 29.94
N PRO A 61 32.89 55.48 29.75
CA PRO A 61 32.41 56.46 30.75
C PRO A 61 30.85 56.51 30.88
N PRO A 62 30.24 57.42 31.67
CA PRO A 62 29.76 57.19 33.04
C PRO A 62 28.22 57.13 33.16
N GLY A 63 27.74 56.47 34.21
CA GLY A 63 26.31 56.32 34.51
C GLY A 63 25.68 57.49 35.25
N TRP A 64 24.35 57.55 35.23
CA TRP A 64 23.51 58.27 36.20
C TRP A 64 22.41 57.35 36.70
N ASN A 65 22.38 57.16 38.02
CA ASN A 65 21.35 56.45 38.77
C ASN A 65 20.04 57.26 38.81
N ARG A 66 18.91 56.60 38.57
CA ARG A 66 17.66 56.93 39.28
C ARG A 66 16.77 55.69 39.39
N PHE A 67 16.67 55.16 40.60
CA PHE A 67 15.72 54.14 40.98
C PHE A 67 14.30 54.73 41.04
N HIS A 68 13.33 54.07 40.41
CA HIS A 68 11.95 54.03 40.89
C HIS A 68 11.41 52.61 40.72
N ALA A 69 10.91 52.06 41.82
CA ALA A 69 10.39 50.71 41.93
C ALA A 69 9.07 50.54 41.15
N ILE A 70 9.00 49.52 40.28
CA ILE A 70 7.76 49.05 39.68
C ILE A 70 7.51 47.61 40.17
N ARG A 71 6.35 47.42 40.79
CA ARG A 71 5.84 46.16 41.36
C ARG A 71 5.80 45.03 40.30
N PRO A 72 6.05 43.77 40.67
CA PRO A 72 5.94 42.65 39.73
C PRO A 72 4.46 42.31 39.48
N CYS A 73 3.97 42.56 38.27
CA CYS A 73 2.71 41.97 37.79
C CYS A 73 2.95 40.50 37.41
N SER A 74 2.60 39.61 38.33
CA SER A 74 2.53 38.17 38.14
C SER A 74 1.28 37.77 37.32
N SER A 75 1.38 37.64 36.00
CA SER A 75 0.37 36.89 35.21
C SER A 75 0.76 36.46 33.78
N SER A 76 2.03 36.50 33.37
CA SER A 76 2.41 36.21 31.96
C SER A 76 2.88 34.77 31.67
N SER A 77 3.25 33.97 32.69
CA SER A 77 3.74 32.58 32.47
C SER A 77 2.61 31.57 32.17
N SER A 78 1.42 31.75 32.76
CA SER A 78 0.31 30.79 32.61
C SER A 78 -0.42 30.88 31.26
N ARG A 79 -0.38 32.04 30.56
CA ARG A 79 -0.97 32.19 29.22
C ARG A 79 -0.10 31.58 28.12
N VAL A 80 1.23 31.63 28.26
CA VAL A 80 2.15 31.01 27.30
C VAL A 80 2.07 29.48 27.39
N HIS A 81 2.05 28.91 28.60
CA HIS A 81 1.87 27.47 28.79
C HIS A 81 0.49 26.95 28.34
N LYS A 82 -0.60 27.68 28.63
CA LYS A 82 -1.94 27.30 28.14
C LYS A 82 -2.07 27.41 26.62
N ARG A 83 -1.39 28.38 25.98
CA ARG A 83 -1.35 28.52 24.52
C ARG A 83 -0.49 27.43 23.86
N TRP A 84 0.59 27.00 24.49
CA TRP A 84 1.43 25.89 24.03
C TRP A 84 0.70 24.53 24.19
N GLN A 85 0.02 24.32 25.31
CA GLN A 85 -0.83 23.12 25.53
C GLN A 85 -2.04 23.09 24.59
N LYS A 86 -2.73 24.21 24.32
CA LYS A 86 -3.79 24.27 23.30
C LYS A 86 -3.26 23.99 21.90
N ARG A 87 -2.06 24.46 21.56
CA ARG A 87 -1.43 24.26 20.24
C ARG A 87 -0.92 22.82 20.05
N ASN A 88 -0.48 22.16 21.13
CA ASN A 88 -0.14 20.73 21.12
C ASN A 88 -1.38 19.83 21.13
N ASN A 89 -2.44 20.18 21.86
CA ASN A 89 -3.70 19.44 21.81
C ASN A 89 -4.40 19.57 20.44
N PHE A 90 -4.32 20.73 19.78
CA PHE A 90 -4.84 20.89 18.42
C PHE A 90 -4.02 20.11 17.37
N ARG A 91 -2.68 20.06 17.52
CA ARG A 91 -1.80 19.20 16.69
C ARG A 91 -2.00 17.71 16.94
N SER A 92 -2.55 17.33 18.09
CA SER A 92 -2.78 15.92 18.48
C SER A 92 -4.03 15.33 17.82
N SER A 93 -5.09 16.11 17.62
CA SER A 93 -6.37 15.61 17.08
C SER A 93 -6.48 15.68 15.55
N GLU A 94 -5.57 16.38 14.87
CA GLU A 94 -5.73 16.74 13.44
C GLU A 94 -5.15 15.73 12.44
N ALA A 95 -4.59 14.59 12.88
CA ALA A 95 -3.89 13.65 12.00
C ALA A 95 -4.28 12.17 12.17
N SER A 96 -5.32 11.86 12.94
CA SER A 96 -5.86 10.50 13.00
C SER A 96 -6.77 10.27 11.79
N ARG A 97 -6.52 9.17 11.07
CA ARG A 97 -7.39 8.71 9.98
C ARG A 97 -8.66 8.10 10.55
N ASN A 98 -9.79 8.30 9.88
CA ASN A 98 -11.09 7.86 10.36
C ASN A 98 -11.68 6.78 9.47
N TRP A 99 -12.38 5.83 10.07
CA TRP A 99 -13.19 4.86 9.33
C TRP A 99 -14.43 5.55 8.76
N VAL A 100 -14.67 5.34 7.47
CA VAL A 100 -15.85 5.79 6.75
C VAL A 100 -16.65 4.56 6.37
N PHE A 101 -17.90 4.50 6.82
CA PHE A 101 -18.78 3.37 6.58
C PHE A 101 -19.43 3.48 5.21
N SER A 102 -19.64 2.34 4.57
CA SER A 102 -20.44 2.24 3.37
C SER A 102 -21.91 2.57 3.64
N SER A 103 -22.65 2.93 2.59
CA SER A 103 -24.10 3.03 2.63
C SER A 103 -24.81 1.68 2.73
N TYR A 104 -24.12 0.57 2.45
CA TYR A 104 -24.69 -0.78 2.59
C TYR A 104 -24.82 -1.15 4.07
N ASP A 105 -26.01 -1.63 4.47
CA ASP A 105 -26.19 -2.22 5.80
C ASP A 105 -25.58 -3.63 5.85
N CYS A 106 -24.35 -3.71 6.36
CA CYS A 106 -23.65 -4.97 6.58
C CYS A 106 -23.53 -5.32 8.07
N SER A 107 -24.47 -4.85 8.90
CA SER A 107 -24.49 -5.12 10.35
C SER A 107 -24.61 -6.61 10.67
N ASP A 108 -25.44 -7.33 9.90
CA ASP A 108 -25.70 -8.77 10.06
C ASP A 108 -24.63 -9.68 9.43
N CYS A 109 -23.76 -9.16 8.56
CA CYS A 109 -22.82 -9.99 7.80
C CYS A 109 -21.69 -10.46 8.73
N LYS A 110 -21.60 -11.77 8.97
CA LYS A 110 -20.68 -12.34 9.99
C LYS A 110 -19.26 -12.53 9.48
N ASP A 111 -19.10 -12.92 8.22
CA ASP A 111 -17.79 -13.16 7.64
C ASP A 111 -17.26 -11.86 7.04
N LYS A 112 -16.31 -11.23 7.73
CA LYS A 112 -15.64 -10.00 7.29
C LYS A 112 -14.13 -10.20 7.23
N VAL A 113 -13.50 -9.51 6.28
CA VAL A 113 -12.05 -9.49 6.09
C VAL A 113 -11.56 -8.05 6.02
N VAL A 114 -10.56 -7.70 6.85
CA VAL A 114 -9.87 -6.41 6.78
C VAL A 114 -8.62 -6.56 5.93
N ILE A 115 -8.60 -5.95 4.75
CA ILE A 115 -7.45 -5.94 3.84
C ILE A 115 -6.73 -4.59 3.86
N VAL A 116 -5.40 -4.65 3.85
CA VAL A 116 -4.52 -3.48 3.74
C VAL A 116 -3.68 -3.57 2.47
N SER A 117 -3.57 -2.46 1.73
CA SER A 117 -2.58 -2.28 0.66
C SER A 117 -1.64 -1.14 1.02
N TYR A 118 -0.33 -1.36 1.02
CA TYR A 118 0.62 -0.34 1.45
C TYR A 118 1.98 -0.42 0.75
N ASN A 119 2.30 0.58 -0.08
CA ASN A 119 3.66 0.80 -0.54
C ASN A 119 4.48 1.39 0.63
N ILE A 120 5.49 0.67 1.12
CA ILE A 120 6.22 1.03 2.34
C ILE A 120 7.50 1.82 2.11
N LEU A 121 7.76 2.22 0.86
CA LEU A 121 8.97 2.91 0.43
C LEU A 121 10.25 2.13 0.76
N GLY A 122 10.76 1.41 -0.23
CA GLY A 122 11.98 0.62 -0.10
C GLY A 122 13.17 1.49 0.31
N VAL A 123 14.02 0.99 1.21
CA VAL A 123 15.23 1.71 1.66
C VAL A 123 16.13 2.06 0.47
N GLU A 124 16.36 1.10 -0.42
CA GLU A 124 17.18 1.28 -1.62
C GLU A 124 16.49 2.20 -2.64
N ASN A 125 15.17 2.12 -2.77
CA ASN A 125 14.40 3.01 -3.65
C ASN A 125 14.50 4.47 -3.17
N ALA A 126 14.30 4.72 -1.88
CA ALA A 126 14.45 6.04 -1.28
C ALA A 126 15.88 6.59 -1.46
N ALA A 127 16.90 5.72 -1.35
CA ALA A 127 18.31 6.11 -1.51
C ALA A 127 18.67 6.42 -2.98
N LYS A 128 18.09 5.72 -3.95
CA LYS A 128 18.29 5.95 -5.39
C LYS A 128 17.59 7.19 -5.92
N HIS A 129 16.57 7.70 -5.21
CA HIS A 129 15.74 8.84 -5.64
C HIS A 129 15.74 10.01 -4.63
N PRO A 130 16.91 10.55 -4.25
CA PRO A 130 17.00 11.61 -3.24
C PRO A 130 16.32 12.92 -3.66
N ASP A 131 16.16 13.13 -4.97
CA ASP A 131 15.46 14.28 -5.55
C ASP A 131 13.97 14.34 -5.19
N LEU A 132 13.35 13.19 -4.88
CA LEU A 132 11.96 13.13 -4.43
C LEU A 132 11.80 13.60 -2.98
N TYR A 133 12.86 13.50 -2.18
CA TYR A 133 12.83 13.68 -0.73
C TYR A 133 13.74 14.82 -0.23
N LEU A 134 14.10 15.78 -1.09
CA LEU A 134 14.95 16.93 -0.73
C LEU A 134 14.41 17.75 0.45
N ASN A 135 13.10 17.80 0.61
CA ASN A 135 12.41 18.53 1.69
C ASN A 135 12.12 17.64 2.92
N VAL A 136 12.51 16.37 2.89
CA VAL A 136 12.31 15.43 4.01
C VAL A 136 13.58 15.40 4.86
N PRO A 137 13.51 15.74 6.16
CA PRO A 137 14.64 15.59 7.06
C PRO A 137 15.20 14.16 7.01
N ARG A 138 16.53 14.01 6.87
CA ARG A 138 17.19 12.68 6.76
C ARG A 138 16.81 11.70 7.87
N LYS A 139 16.58 12.20 9.08
CA LYS A 139 16.11 11.38 10.22
C LYS A 139 14.79 10.66 9.93
N PHE A 140 13.94 11.20 9.06
CA PHE A 140 12.66 10.60 8.71
C PHE A 140 12.76 9.48 7.66
N LEU A 141 13.85 9.46 6.88
CA LEU A 141 14.14 8.42 5.88
C LEU A 141 14.80 7.17 6.49
N LYS A 142 15.34 7.26 7.71
CA LYS A 142 16.01 6.13 8.39
C LYS A 142 15.07 4.95 8.59
N TRP A 143 15.48 3.78 8.11
CA TRP A 143 14.68 2.55 8.17
C TRP A 143 14.23 2.20 9.59
N ASP A 144 15.11 2.21 10.59
CA ASP A 144 14.76 1.87 11.97
C ASP A 144 13.63 2.71 12.53
N ARG A 145 13.52 3.97 12.09
CA ARG A 145 12.41 4.83 12.47
C ARG A 145 11.15 4.53 11.66
N ARG A 146 11.30 4.33 10.34
CA ARG A 146 10.16 4.08 9.44
C ARG A 146 9.49 2.75 9.79
N LYS A 147 10.25 1.69 10.02
CA LYS A 147 9.73 0.36 10.40
C LYS A 147 8.89 0.41 11.69
N ASP A 148 9.32 1.17 12.69
CA ASP A 148 8.55 1.38 13.93
C ASP A 148 7.22 2.10 13.67
N LEU A 149 7.21 3.09 12.77
CA LEU A 149 5.99 3.81 12.41
C LEU A 149 5.04 2.95 11.59
N ILE A 150 5.56 2.21 10.61
CA ILE A 150 4.80 1.28 9.77
C ILE A 150 4.18 0.17 10.63
N CYS A 151 4.97 -0.45 11.50
CA CYS A 151 4.48 -1.50 12.42
C CYS A 151 3.41 -0.95 13.37
N LYS A 152 3.65 0.23 13.97
CA LYS A 152 2.63 0.90 14.79
C LYS A 152 1.36 1.14 13.98
N GLU A 153 1.46 1.72 12.80
CA GLU A 153 0.32 2.00 11.92
C GLU A 153 -0.49 0.74 11.61
N VAL A 154 0.17 -0.31 11.13
CA VAL A 154 -0.44 -1.61 10.78
C VAL A 154 -1.15 -2.25 11.97
N ASN A 155 -0.56 -2.19 13.17
CA ASN A 155 -1.14 -2.77 14.37
C ASN A 155 -2.45 -2.09 14.81
N HIS A 156 -2.72 -0.85 14.40
CA HIS A 156 -3.99 -0.18 14.70
C HIS A 156 -5.12 -0.56 13.72
N TYR A 157 -4.80 -1.18 12.58
CA TYR A 157 -5.80 -1.50 11.56
C TYR A 157 -6.60 -2.75 11.87
N ASN A 158 -6.12 -3.61 12.77
CA ASN A 158 -6.70 -4.93 13.02
C ASN A 158 -6.89 -5.70 11.69
N ALA A 159 -5.83 -5.68 10.88
CA ALA A 159 -5.84 -6.26 9.55
C ALA A 159 -5.87 -7.78 9.61
N ASP A 160 -6.53 -8.38 8.62
CA ASP A 160 -6.52 -9.82 8.41
C ASP A 160 -5.50 -10.22 7.35
N ILE A 161 -5.38 -9.38 6.32
CA ILE A 161 -4.52 -9.58 5.17
C ILE A 161 -3.78 -8.27 4.89
N LEU A 162 -2.45 -8.33 4.80
CA LEU A 162 -1.59 -7.19 4.51
C LEU A 162 -0.88 -7.43 3.18
N CYS A 163 -0.99 -6.48 2.26
CA CYS A 163 -0.30 -6.50 0.98
C CYS A 163 0.64 -5.31 0.89
N PHE A 164 1.94 -5.58 0.83
CA PHE A 164 2.97 -4.56 0.78
C PHE A 164 3.63 -4.49 -0.59
N GLN A 165 4.02 -3.29 -1.00
CA GLN A 165 4.86 -3.03 -2.16
C GLN A 165 6.15 -2.31 -1.72
N GLU A 166 7.19 -2.41 -2.54
CA GLU A 166 8.54 -1.88 -2.25
C GLU A 166 9.20 -2.46 -0.99
N VAL A 167 8.97 -3.75 -0.73
CA VAL A 167 9.57 -4.43 0.42
C VAL A 167 11.00 -4.85 0.07
N ASP A 168 12.03 -4.21 0.63
CA ASP A 168 13.45 -4.60 0.47
C ASP A 168 14.14 -4.99 1.78
N ARG A 169 13.40 -5.02 2.88
CA ARG A 169 13.81 -5.51 4.20
C ARG A 169 12.79 -6.52 4.72
N PHE A 170 12.51 -7.53 3.90
CA PHE A 170 11.47 -8.52 4.18
C PHE A 170 11.67 -9.20 5.54
N LYS A 171 12.90 -9.57 5.90
CA LYS A 171 13.19 -10.22 7.19
C LYS A 171 12.75 -9.39 8.39
N ASP A 172 13.10 -8.10 8.43
CA ASP A 172 12.66 -7.19 9.49
C ASP A 172 11.13 -7.12 9.58
N LEU A 173 10.46 -7.06 8.41
CA LEU A 173 9.00 -7.00 8.34
C LEU A 173 8.35 -8.32 8.77
N ASP A 174 8.91 -9.46 8.35
CA ASP A 174 8.43 -10.81 8.69
C ASP A 174 8.58 -11.07 10.19
N ASP A 175 9.74 -10.75 10.78
CA ASP A 175 9.97 -10.89 12.23
C ASP A 175 8.93 -10.05 13.02
N LEU A 176 8.75 -8.77 12.65
CA LEU A 176 7.79 -7.88 13.32
C LEU A 176 6.33 -8.34 13.17
N LEU A 177 5.93 -8.83 11.99
CA LEU A 177 4.55 -9.25 11.74
C LEU A 177 4.27 -10.65 12.29
N HIS A 178 5.28 -11.52 12.33
CA HIS A 178 5.19 -12.84 12.94
C HIS A 178 4.90 -12.75 14.44
N GLU A 179 5.56 -11.82 15.13
CA GLU A 179 5.27 -11.50 16.54
C GLU A 179 3.83 -11.01 16.75
N ASN A 180 3.19 -10.46 15.71
CA ASN A 180 1.79 -10.01 15.72
C ASN A 180 0.80 -11.06 15.15
N GLY A 181 1.24 -12.30 14.95
CA GLY A 181 0.37 -13.41 14.55
C GLY A 181 0.15 -13.57 13.05
N PHE A 182 0.90 -12.82 12.24
CA PHE A 182 0.88 -12.95 10.79
C PHE A 182 1.88 -13.98 10.28
N LYS A 183 1.61 -14.48 9.08
CA LYS A 183 2.57 -15.20 8.26
C LYS A 183 2.53 -14.64 6.87
N GLY A 184 3.69 -14.53 6.23
CA GLY A 184 3.80 -13.92 4.91
C GLY A 184 4.55 -14.76 3.89
N VAL A 185 4.32 -14.39 2.64
CA VAL A 185 5.10 -14.79 1.47
C VAL A 185 5.65 -13.55 0.79
N TYR A 186 6.76 -13.68 0.08
CA TYR A 186 7.47 -12.56 -0.53
C TYR A 186 7.94 -12.90 -1.93
N LYS A 187 7.69 -11.98 -2.85
CA LYS A 187 8.16 -12.04 -4.22
C LYS A 187 9.01 -10.81 -4.54
N VAL A 188 10.33 -11.01 -4.57
CA VAL A 188 11.29 -10.01 -5.05
C VAL A 188 11.03 -9.72 -6.53
N ARG A 189 11.23 -8.47 -6.96
CA ARG A 189 11.37 -8.12 -8.37
C ARG A 189 12.52 -8.89 -9.01
N THR A 190 12.47 -9.05 -10.32
CA THR A 190 13.57 -9.71 -11.04
C THR A 190 14.71 -8.72 -11.37
N GLY A 191 15.81 -9.22 -11.94
CA GLY A 191 17.01 -8.41 -12.20
C GLY A 191 17.67 -7.88 -10.93
N ASP A 192 18.25 -6.68 -10.99
CA ASP A 192 19.07 -6.10 -9.90
C ASP A 192 18.26 -5.35 -8.83
N ALA A 193 16.93 -5.38 -8.91
CA ALA A 193 16.06 -4.74 -7.93
C ALA A 193 16.02 -5.56 -6.63
N CYS A 194 16.15 -4.91 -5.48
CA CYS A 194 16.21 -5.59 -4.17
C CYS A 194 14.86 -5.60 -3.43
N ASP A 195 13.87 -4.89 -3.96
CA ASP A 195 12.51 -4.78 -3.43
C ASP A 195 11.54 -5.71 -4.16
N GLY A 196 10.36 -5.88 -3.58
CA GLY A 196 9.29 -6.68 -4.16
C GLY A 196 7.94 -6.46 -3.51
N CYS A 197 7.05 -7.43 -3.71
CA CYS A 197 5.73 -7.48 -3.09
C CYS A 197 5.69 -8.55 -2.00
N ALA A 198 5.06 -8.25 -0.87
CA ALA A 198 4.82 -9.24 0.18
C ALA A 198 3.33 -9.31 0.53
N LEU A 199 2.85 -10.51 0.86
CA LEU A 199 1.48 -10.75 1.27
C LEU A 199 1.49 -11.53 2.58
N PHE A 200 0.87 -10.96 3.60
CA PHE A 200 0.72 -11.57 4.92
C PHE A 200 -0.76 -11.83 5.23
N TRP A 201 -1.03 -12.88 5.99
CA TRP A 201 -2.35 -13.19 6.53
C TRP A 201 -2.27 -13.59 8.00
N THR A 202 -3.35 -13.40 8.72
CA THR A 202 -3.45 -13.80 10.14
C THR A 202 -3.48 -15.32 10.27
N GLU A 203 -2.40 -15.91 10.78
CA GLU A 203 -2.26 -17.35 11.06
C GLU A 203 -2.46 -17.66 12.55
N LYS A 204 -2.38 -16.68 13.44
CA LYS A 204 -2.67 -16.85 14.87
C LYS A 204 -3.43 -15.64 15.37
N ASN A 205 -4.60 -15.82 15.98
CA ASN A 205 -5.22 -14.71 16.71
C ASN A 205 -4.47 -14.55 18.02
N LEU A 206 -3.48 -13.65 18.04
CA LEU A 206 -2.90 -13.22 19.30
C LEU A 206 -3.89 -12.25 19.94
N LEU A 207 -4.53 -12.66 21.05
CA LEU A 207 -5.17 -11.69 21.93
C LEU A 207 -4.12 -10.63 22.29
N SER A 208 -4.44 -9.36 22.07
CA SER A 208 -3.58 -8.24 22.47
C SER A 208 -3.06 -8.47 23.89
N PRO A 209 -1.73 -8.49 24.11
CA PRO A 209 -1.15 -8.66 25.45
C PRO A 209 -1.66 -7.61 26.46
N HIS A 210 -2.16 -6.47 25.98
CA HIS A 210 -2.71 -5.39 26.79
C HIS A 210 -4.02 -5.78 27.50
N LEU A 211 -4.83 -6.69 26.93
CA LEU A 211 -6.02 -7.23 27.58
C LEU A 211 -5.69 -8.37 28.54
N LEU A 212 -4.62 -9.14 28.25
CA LEU A 212 -4.20 -10.28 29.07
C LEU A 212 -3.56 -9.83 30.40
N ASN A 213 -2.72 -8.79 30.38
CA ASN A 213 -1.98 -8.37 31.56
C ASN A 213 -2.83 -7.69 32.64
N LYS A 214 -3.99 -7.10 32.31
CA LYS A 214 -4.87 -6.44 33.29
C LYS A 214 -5.79 -7.42 34.04
N HIS A 215 -5.95 -8.64 33.53
CA HIS A 215 -6.79 -9.69 34.13
C HIS A 215 -5.99 -10.72 34.95
N LEU A 216 -4.68 -10.85 34.70
CA LEU A 216 -3.84 -11.89 35.30
C LEU A 216 -3.46 -11.67 36.78
N GLU A 217 -3.58 -10.46 37.32
CA GLU A 217 -3.19 -10.18 38.71
C GLU A 217 -4.21 -10.63 39.78
N ARG A 218 -5.37 -11.21 39.42
CA ARG A 218 -6.44 -11.46 40.40
C ARG A 218 -7.05 -12.86 40.47
N CYS A 219 -6.71 -13.81 39.59
CA CYS A 219 -7.48 -15.06 39.51
C CYS A 219 -6.67 -16.34 39.72
N ARG A 220 -7.06 -17.08 40.75
CA ARG A 220 -6.63 -18.43 41.14
C ARG A 220 -6.64 -19.42 39.96
N LYS A 221 -5.73 -20.41 40.04
CA LYS A 221 -5.48 -21.58 39.15
C LYS A 221 -6.67 -22.17 38.36
N GLN A 222 -7.92 -22.04 38.83
CA GLN A 222 -9.13 -22.46 38.10
C GLN A 222 -9.41 -21.62 36.83
N LEU A 223 -9.08 -20.32 36.85
CA LEU A 223 -9.22 -19.45 35.68
C LEU A 223 -8.19 -19.82 34.60
N TYR A 224 -7.02 -20.34 34.99
CA TYR A 224 -5.96 -20.72 34.06
C TYR A 224 -6.37 -21.86 33.12
N MET A 225 -7.18 -22.81 33.59
CA MET A 225 -7.68 -23.93 32.77
C MET A 225 -8.81 -23.48 31.82
N LEU A 226 -9.73 -22.62 32.29
CA LEU A 226 -10.76 -22.01 31.43
C LEU A 226 -10.15 -21.04 30.41
N MET A 227 -9.16 -20.25 30.82
CA MET A 227 -8.38 -19.41 29.91
C MET A 227 -7.57 -20.24 28.94
N ALA A 228 -6.96 -21.36 29.34
CA ALA A 228 -6.28 -22.26 28.41
C ALA A 228 -7.25 -22.85 27.37
N PHE A 229 -8.47 -23.23 27.76
CA PHE A 229 -9.50 -23.70 26.82
C PHE A 229 -9.95 -22.59 25.86
N VAL A 230 -10.21 -21.39 26.38
CA VAL A 230 -10.51 -20.19 25.57
C VAL A 230 -9.32 -19.81 24.68
N TYR A 231 -8.08 -19.97 25.15
CA TYR A 231 -6.86 -19.67 24.40
C TYR A 231 -6.63 -20.69 23.28
N ILE A 232 -6.96 -21.98 23.50
CA ILE A 232 -6.90 -23.03 22.49
C ILE A 232 -7.98 -22.82 21.42
N GLU A 233 -9.21 -22.45 21.80
CA GLU A 233 -10.25 -22.09 20.82
C GLU A 233 -9.93 -20.80 20.05
N LEU A 234 -9.27 -19.82 20.68
CA LEU A 234 -8.87 -18.56 20.04
C LEU A 234 -7.58 -18.67 19.21
N ALA A 235 -6.73 -19.68 19.44
CA ALA A 235 -5.45 -19.85 18.75
C ALA A 235 -5.56 -20.48 17.35
N LEU A 236 -6.77 -20.73 16.83
CA LEU A 236 -6.93 -21.25 15.48
C LEU A 236 -6.63 -20.15 14.43
N PRO A 237 -5.94 -20.50 13.32
CA PRO A 237 -5.65 -19.56 12.26
C PRO A 237 -6.95 -19.02 11.66
N LYS A 238 -7.09 -17.69 11.57
CA LYS A 238 -8.23 -17.09 10.85
C LYS A 238 -8.17 -17.42 9.36
N PHE A 239 -6.98 -17.47 8.78
CA PHE A 239 -6.77 -17.85 7.39
C PHE A 239 -5.78 -19.00 7.22
N THR A 240 -6.07 -19.88 6.26
CA THR A 240 -5.15 -20.90 5.77
C THR A 240 -4.80 -20.60 4.32
N LEU A 241 -3.51 -20.51 4.02
CA LEU A 241 -3.02 -20.46 2.63
C LEU A 241 -3.27 -21.80 1.93
N LEU A 242 -4.00 -21.74 0.82
CA LEU A 242 -4.30 -22.90 -0.02
C LEU A 242 -3.40 -22.96 -1.25
N HIS A 243 -3.01 -21.80 -1.79
CA HIS A 243 -2.20 -21.70 -3.00
C HIS A 243 -1.48 -20.37 -3.06
N GLU A 244 -0.25 -20.40 -3.56
CA GLU A 244 0.57 -19.24 -3.89
C GLU A 244 0.94 -19.32 -5.37
N ASP A 245 0.84 -18.21 -6.09
CA ASP A 245 1.29 -18.07 -7.47
C ASP A 245 1.86 -16.66 -7.69
N ASN A 246 2.66 -16.47 -8.74
CA ASN A 246 3.33 -15.21 -9.02
C ASN A 246 3.40 -14.95 -10.53
N ILE A 247 3.60 -13.69 -10.92
CA ILE A 247 3.99 -13.30 -12.28
C ILE A 247 5.34 -12.61 -12.20
N GLU A 248 6.29 -13.09 -12.99
CA GLU A 248 7.50 -12.35 -13.35
C GLU A 248 7.25 -11.69 -14.71
N PHE A 249 7.05 -10.36 -14.73
CA PHE A 249 6.69 -9.68 -15.97
C PHE A 249 7.82 -9.69 -17.01
N GLN A 250 9.05 -10.01 -16.60
CA GLN A 250 10.18 -10.16 -17.52
C GLN A 250 9.96 -11.30 -18.52
N ASP A 251 9.20 -12.34 -18.14
CA ASP A 251 8.90 -13.50 -18.99
C ASP A 251 8.01 -13.12 -20.19
N PHE A 252 7.48 -11.90 -20.18
CA PHE A 252 6.62 -11.32 -21.20
C PHE A 252 7.21 -10.03 -21.80
N ASP A 253 8.50 -9.75 -21.59
CA ASP A 253 9.19 -8.51 -21.98
C ASP A 253 8.61 -7.23 -21.33
N LEU A 254 7.90 -7.37 -20.22
CA LEU A 254 7.20 -6.30 -19.51
C LEU A 254 7.97 -5.80 -18.28
N ARG A 255 9.31 -5.74 -18.37
CA ARG A 255 10.23 -5.31 -17.28
C ARG A 255 10.18 -6.23 -16.06
N ASN A 256 11.01 -5.87 -15.08
CA ASN A 256 11.30 -6.70 -13.92
C ASN A 256 10.28 -6.59 -12.77
N ASN A 257 9.14 -5.94 -13.03
CA ASN A 257 8.06 -5.87 -12.05
C ASN A 257 7.54 -7.29 -11.77
N VAL A 258 6.82 -7.44 -10.66
CA VAL A 258 6.20 -8.70 -10.27
C VAL A 258 4.78 -8.49 -9.76
N ALA A 259 4.00 -9.56 -9.77
CA ALA A 259 2.74 -9.66 -9.05
C ALA A 259 2.69 -10.98 -8.27
N GLN A 260 1.95 -10.99 -7.17
CA GLN A 260 1.77 -12.14 -6.28
C GLN A 260 0.29 -12.45 -6.10
N PHE A 261 -0.04 -13.73 -5.95
CA PHE A 261 -1.38 -14.23 -5.73
C PHE A 261 -1.39 -15.22 -4.57
N CYS A 262 -2.39 -15.11 -3.70
CA CYS A 262 -2.65 -16.08 -2.66
C CYS A 262 -4.13 -16.46 -2.65
N VAL A 263 -4.43 -17.76 -2.70
CA VAL A 263 -5.76 -18.27 -2.40
C VAL A 263 -5.82 -18.59 -0.92
N LEU A 264 -6.70 -17.91 -0.21
CA LEU A 264 -6.85 -18.02 1.24
C LEU A 264 -8.21 -18.61 1.59
N LYS A 265 -8.23 -19.54 2.53
CA LYS A 265 -9.46 -20.04 3.16
C LYS A 265 -9.66 -19.36 4.50
N MET A 266 -10.81 -18.73 4.70
CA MET A 266 -11.22 -18.25 6.02
C MET A 266 -11.74 -19.42 6.84
N ASN A 267 -11.18 -19.61 8.03
CA ASN A 267 -11.61 -20.63 8.98
C ASN A 267 -12.69 -20.04 9.89
N ARG A 268 -13.89 -20.64 9.86
CA ARG A 268 -15.00 -20.22 10.71
C ARG A 268 -14.93 -20.95 12.05
N HIS A 269 -15.16 -20.23 13.14
CA HIS A 269 -15.45 -20.84 14.42
C HIS A 269 -16.89 -21.35 14.41
N GLN A 270 -17.09 -22.66 14.57
CA GLN A 270 -18.41 -23.21 14.89
C GLN A 270 -18.73 -22.77 16.32
N SER A 271 -19.52 -21.71 16.47
CA SER A 271 -20.23 -21.53 17.73
C SER A 271 -21.28 -22.63 17.77
N GLU A 272 -21.07 -23.66 18.58
CA GLU A 272 -22.12 -24.60 18.93
C GLU A 272 -23.21 -23.82 19.66
N SER A 273 -24.17 -23.28 18.91
CA SER A 273 -25.42 -22.81 19.49
C SER A 273 -26.11 -24.03 20.07
N SER A 274 -26.06 -24.12 21.40
CA SER A 274 -26.89 -24.95 22.27
C SER A 274 -28.08 -25.60 21.55
N SER A 275 -28.02 -26.92 21.51
CA SER A 275 -29.12 -27.80 21.15
C SER A 275 -30.41 -27.35 21.85
N HIS A 276 -31.35 -26.73 21.12
CA HIS A 276 -32.82 -26.76 21.34
C HIS A 276 -33.58 -25.89 20.31
N ALA A 277 -33.14 -25.85 19.05
CA ALA A 277 -33.93 -25.28 17.95
C ALA A 277 -34.21 -26.34 16.88
N LYS A 278 -35.48 -26.44 16.48
CA LYS A 278 -36.03 -27.38 15.48
C LYS A 278 -35.24 -27.33 14.16
N PRO A 279 -35.25 -28.42 13.36
CA PRO A 279 -34.48 -28.52 12.12
C PRO A 279 -35.09 -27.62 11.02
N SER A 280 -34.82 -26.32 11.07
CA SER A 280 -34.99 -25.44 9.92
C SER A 280 -33.83 -25.65 8.96
N LYS A 281 -34.14 -25.92 7.68
CA LYS A 281 -33.23 -26.12 6.52
C LYS A 281 -31.78 -25.71 6.81
N LYS A 282 -30.88 -26.68 7.03
CA LYS A 282 -29.43 -26.43 7.20
C LYS A 282 -28.93 -25.63 5.99
N ARG A 283 -28.71 -24.32 6.14
CA ARG A 283 -27.99 -23.50 5.15
C ARG A 283 -26.63 -24.17 4.98
N GLN A 284 -26.39 -24.82 3.85
CA GLN A 284 -25.11 -25.47 3.57
C GLN A 284 -24.03 -24.39 3.63
N MET A 285 -23.24 -24.39 4.71
CA MET A 285 -22.23 -23.38 4.95
C MET A 285 -21.15 -23.50 3.88
N ARG A 286 -21.17 -22.60 2.89
CA ARG A 286 -20.15 -22.55 1.84
C ARG A 286 -18.78 -22.29 2.46
N SER A 287 -17.75 -23.04 2.03
CA SER A 287 -16.37 -22.76 2.41
C SER A 287 -16.00 -21.36 1.92
N ARG A 288 -15.57 -20.47 2.83
CA ARG A 288 -15.09 -19.12 2.48
C ARG A 288 -13.67 -19.21 1.95
N ARG A 289 -13.52 -19.04 0.65
CA ARG A 289 -12.23 -18.92 -0.03
C ARG A 289 -12.23 -17.60 -0.80
N LEU A 290 -11.07 -16.96 -0.90
CA LEU A 290 -10.90 -15.77 -1.72
C LEU A 290 -9.49 -15.74 -2.33
N LEU A 291 -9.37 -15.11 -3.48
CA LEU A 291 -8.11 -14.82 -4.14
C LEU A 291 -7.68 -13.40 -3.79
N VAL A 292 -6.45 -13.23 -3.33
CA VAL A 292 -5.82 -11.92 -3.15
C VAL A 292 -4.65 -11.79 -4.13
N GLY A 293 -4.71 -10.78 -5.00
CA GLY A 293 -3.62 -10.39 -5.88
C GLY A 293 -2.97 -9.10 -5.38
N ASN A 294 -1.64 -9.03 -5.38
CA ASN A 294 -0.84 -7.87 -5.02
C ASN A 294 0.13 -7.52 -6.16
N ILE A 295 0.17 -6.26 -6.60
CA ILE A 295 1.01 -5.81 -7.72
C ILE A 295 1.70 -4.47 -7.43
N HIS A 296 2.88 -4.27 -8.02
CA HIS A 296 3.50 -2.96 -8.18
C HIS A 296 3.82 -2.72 -9.66
N VAL A 297 2.95 -1.95 -10.32
CA VAL A 297 3.02 -1.64 -11.77
C VAL A 297 4.19 -0.70 -12.06
N LEU A 298 4.76 -0.79 -13.27
CA LEU A 298 5.86 0.06 -13.72
C LEU A 298 5.61 1.55 -13.44
N PHE A 299 6.59 2.21 -12.82
CA PHE A 299 6.53 3.64 -12.50
C PHE A 299 6.51 4.54 -13.74
N ASN A 300 7.39 4.29 -14.73
CA ASN A 300 7.66 5.22 -15.84
C ASN A 300 6.37 5.68 -16.54
N PRO A 301 6.00 6.98 -16.44
CA PRO A 301 4.70 7.46 -16.91
C PRO A 301 4.55 7.37 -18.43
N ASN A 302 5.67 7.36 -19.17
CA ASN A 302 5.65 7.30 -20.64
C ASN A 302 5.42 5.88 -21.19
N ARG A 303 5.46 4.84 -20.35
CA ARG A 303 5.41 3.44 -20.78
C ARG A 303 4.06 2.78 -20.52
N GLY A 304 2.98 3.45 -20.92
CA GLY A 304 1.62 2.90 -20.79
C GLY A 304 1.41 1.59 -21.54
N ASP A 305 2.18 1.35 -22.61
CA ASP A 305 2.28 0.06 -23.31
C ASP A 305 2.65 -1.09 -22.36
N ILE A 306 3.71 -0.90 -21.56
CA ILE A 306 4.13 -1.91 -20.58
C ILE A 306 3.15 -1.99 -19.41
N LYS A 307 2.71 -0.84 -18.88
CA LYS A 307 1.79 -0.82 -17.73
C LYS A 307 0.50 -1.58 -18.05
N LEU A 308 -0.05 -1.36 -19.25
CA LEU A 308 -1.30 -1.99 -19.68
C LEU A 308 -1.11 -3.50 -19.88
N GLY A 309 0.03 -3.92 -20.44
CA GLY A 309 0.41 -5.33 -20.53
C GLY A 309 0.52 -6.01 -19.14
N GLN A 310 1.14 -5.34 -18.18
CA GLN A 310 1.27 -5.84 -16.80
C GLN A 310 -0.10 -6.01 -16.14
N VAL A 311 -0.95 -4.98 -16.22
CA VAL A 311 -2.30 -5.00 -15.63
C VAL A 311 -3.17 -6.05 -16.33
N ARG A 312 -3.11 -6.17 -17.66
CA ARG A 312 -3.82 -7.23 -18.41
C ARG A 312 -3.46 -8.62 -17.92
N LEU A 313 -2.17 -8.97 -17.87
CA LEU A 313 -1.72 -10.29 -17.41
C LEU A 313 -2.09 -10.57 -15.95
N PHE A 314 -2.02 -9.54 -15.10
CA PHE A 314 -2.45 -9.61 -13.71
C PHE A 314 -3.94 -9.96 -13.58
N LEU A 315 -4.80 -9.31 -14.38
CA LEU A 315 -6.24 -9.56 -14.42
C LEU A 315 -6.58 -10.94 -15.03
N GLU A 316 -5.91 -11.34 -16.10
CA GLU A 316 -6.08 -12.65 -16.74
C GLU A 316 -5.72 -13.79 -15.79
N LYS A 317 -4.58 -13.69 -15.10
CA LYS A 317 -4.15 -14.66 -14.10
C LYS A 317 -5.11 -14.71 -12.91
N ALA A 318 -5.56 -13.55 -12.42
CA ALA A 318 -6.53 -13.47 -11.34
C ALA A 318 -7.84 -14.16 -11.70
N TYR A 319 -8.37 -13.88 -12.90
CA TYR A 319 -9.58 -14.53 -13.40
C TYR A 319 -9.40 -16.06 -13.51
N LYS A 320 -8.29 -16.51 -14.09
CA LYS A 320 -7.99 -17.95 -14.24
C LYS A 320 -7.92 -18.65 -12.88
N LEU A 321 -7.20 -18.08 -11.92
CA LEU A 321 -7.11 -18.64 -10.56
C LEU A 321 -8.47 -18.66 -9.85
N SER A 322 -9.29 -17.60 -10.01
CA SER A 322 -10.65 -17.60 -9.48
C SER A 322 -11.48 -18.77 -10.02
N GLN A 323 -11.42 -19.02 -11.35
CA GLN A 323 -12.11 -20.14 -12.00
C GLN A 323 -11.62 -21.50 -11.48
N GLU A 324 -10.31 -21.72 -11.44
CA GLU A 324 -9.68 -22.98 -11.01
C GLU A 324 -10.06 -23.35 -9.56
N TRP A 325 -10.30 -22.35 -8.72
CA TRP A 325 -10.71 -22.54 -7.33
C TRP A 325 -12.23 -22.51 -7.10
N GLY A 326 -13.01 -22.51 -8.18
CA GLY A 326 -14.47 -22.62 -8.15
C GLY A 326 -15.21 -21.29 -8.13
N ASN A 327 -14.79 -20.33 -8.97
CA ASN A 327 -15.33 -18.97 -9.04
C ASN A 327 -15.24 -18.22 -7.70
N ILE A 328 -14.08 -18.29 -7.04
CA ILE A 328 -13.91 -17.63 -5.73
C ILE A 328 -13.83 -16.11 -5.89
N PRO A 329 -14.35 -15.34 -4.92
CA PRO A 329 -14.22 -13.89 -4.90
C PRO A 329 -12.76 -13.43 -5.02
N VAL A 330 -12.54 -12.30 -5.68
CA VAL A 330 -11.21 -11.75 -5.95
C VAL A 330 -11.05 -10.39 -5.31
N ILE A 331 -9.92 -10.15 -4.65
CA ILE A 331 -9.45 -8.84 -4.22
C ILE A 331 -8.10 -8.57 -4.88
N LEU A 332 -7.99 -7.47 -5.62
CA LEU A 332 -6.76 -7.06 -6.29
C LEU A 332 -6.29 -5.72 -5.72
N VAL A 333 -5.09 -5.69 -5.19
CA VAL A 333 -4.52 -4.52 -4.53
C VAL A 333 -3.16 -4.19 -5.07
N GLY A 334 -2.71 -2.96 -4.87
CA GLY A 334 -1.35 -2.58 -5.24
C GLY A 334 -1.18 -1.11 -5.56
N ASP A 335 0.05 -0.78 -5.92
CA ASP A 335 0.41 0.48 -6.56
C ASP A 335 0.34 0.28 -8.08
N PHE A 336 -0.69 0.86 -8.68
CA PHE A 336 -0.95 0.78 -10.11
C PHE A 336 -0.23 1.88 -10.90
N ASN A 337 0.44 2.81 -10.22
CA ASN A 337 1.11 3.96 -10.83
C ASN A 337 0.23 4.67 -11.89
N SER A 338 -1.07 4.79 -11.60
CA SER A 338 -2.09 5.32 -12.52
C SER A 338 -3.16 6.06 -11.72
N ILE A 339 -3.60 7.24 -12.19
CA ILE A 339 -4.56 8.09 -11.47
C ILE A 339 -6.03 7.72 -11.79
N PRO A 340 -7.02 8.12 -10.97
CA PRO A 340 -8.42 7.75 -11.19
C PRO A 340 -9.01 8.24 -12.53
N GLN A 341 -8.48 9.34 -13.08
CA GLN A 341 -8.90 9.91 -14.36
C GLN A 341 -8.28 9.21 -15.59
N SER A 342 -7.47 8.17 -15.37
CA SER A 342 -6.66 7.56 -16.41
C SER A 342 -7.41 6.51 -17.23
N ALA A 343 -6.96 6.28 -18.47
CA ALA A 343 -7.44 5.18 -19.30
C ALA A 343 -7.22 3.80 -18.65
N MET A 344 -6.17 3.67 -17.83
CA MET A 344 -5.92 2.46 -17.03
C MET A 344 -7.03 2.22 -16.00
N TYR A 345 -7.46 3.27 -15.28
CA TYR A 345 -8.56 3.17 -14.33
C TYR A 345 -9.87 2.82 -15.05
N GLN A 346 -10.13 3.45 -16.20
CA GLN A 346 -11.27 3.10 -17.04
C GLN A 346 -11.24 1.62 -17.43
N PHE A 347 -10.11 1.10 -17.91
CA PHE A 347 -9.98 -0.32 -18.26
C PHE A 347 -10.36 -1.24 -17.10
N LEU A 348 -9.83 -0.98 -15.91
CA LEU A 348 -10.13 -1.75 -14.69
C LEU A 348 -11.61 -1.71 -14.30
N ALA A 349 -12.24 -0.54 -14.42
CA ALA A 349 -13.62 -0.31 -13.98
C ALA A 349 -14.67 -0.77 -15.01
N SER A 350 -14.48 -0.48 -16.30
CA SER A 350 -15.43 -0.83 -17.37
C SER A 350 -15.19 -2.20 -17.98
N SER A 351 -14.09 -2.88 -17.62
CA SER A 351 -13.65 -4.13 -18.23
C SER A 351 -13.25 -4.07 -19.70
N GLU A 352 -13.22 -2.87 -20.29
CA GLU A 352 -12.90 -2.67 -21.70
C GLU A 352 -12.15 -1.36 -21.94
N LEU A 353 -11.27 -1.37 -22.94
CA LEU A 353 -10.55 -0.18 -23.37
C LEU A 353 -10.21 -0.24 -24.85
N ASN A 354 -10.62 0.78 -25.61
CA ASN A 354 -10.11 1.00 -26.96
C ASN A 354 -8.83 1.84 -26.90
N ILE A 355 -7.68 1.19 -27.05
CA ILE A 355 -6.37 1.83 -26.86
C ILE A 355 -6.03 2.86 -27.94
N GLN A 356 -6.67 2.79 -29.12
CA GLN A 356 -6.45 3.77 -30.19
C GLN A 356 -6.99 5.17 -29.83
N LEU A 357 -7.87 5.26 -28.85
CA LEU A 357 -8.40 6.54 -28.35
C LEU A 357 -7.43 7.26 -27.40
N HIS A 358 -6.29 6.65 -27.09
CA HIS A 358 -5.37 7.15 -26.07
C HIS A 358 -3.92 7.13 -26.56
N ASP A 359 -3.17 8.20 -26.23
CA ASP A 359 -1.71 8.19 -26.34
C ASP A 359 -1.15 7.27 -25.26
N ARG A 360 -0.26 6.34 -25.65
CA ARG A 360 0.41 5.42 -24.71
C ARG A 360 1.09 6.13 -23.53
N ARG A 361 1.54 7.38 -23.69
CA ARG A 361 2.20 8.17 -22.63
C ARG A 361 1.19 8.75 -21.64
N GLN A 362 -0.09 8.74 -21.98
CA GLN A 362 -1.19 9.26 -21.15
C GLN A 362 -2.05 8.17 -20.52
N ILE A 363 -1.82 6.89 -20.84
CA ILE A 363 -2.60 5.76 -20.30
C ILE A 363 -2.72 5.78 -18.76
N SER A 364 -1.66 6.21 -18.06
CA SER A 364 -1.64 6.31 -16.60
C SER A 364 -2.11 7.65 -16.02
N GLY A 365 -2.26 8.68 -16.85
CA GLY A 365 -2.61 10.06 -16.46
C GLY A 365 -1.56 10.81 -15.62
N GLN A 366 -0.41 10.20 -15.29
CA GLN A 366 0.59 10.80 -14.41
C GLN A 366 1.24 12.09 -14.96
N LEU A 367 1.30 12.26 -16.29
CA LEU A 367 1.92 13.45 -16.91
C LEU A 367 1.03 14.70 -16.83
N GLU A 368 -0.28 14.57 -17.03
CA GLU A 368 -1.21 15.71 -16.96
C GLU A 368 -1.27 16.33 -15.57
N HIS A 369 -1.21 15.49 -14.53
CA HIS A 369 -1.17 15.96 -13.15
C HIS A 369 0.08 16.83 -12.85
N SER A 370 1.23 16.49 -13.46
CA SER A 370 2.47 17.28 -13.31
C SER A 370 2.35 18.70 -13.92
N SER A 371 1.56 18.86 -14.99
CA SER A 371 1.38 20.13 -15.69
C SER A 371 0.27 20.99 -15.07
N GLN A 372 -0.76 20.40 -14.47
CA GLN A 372 -1.72 21.12 -13.61
C GLN A 372 -1.04 21.75 -12.39
N ARG A 373 -0.05 21.09 -11.75
CA ARG A 373 0.77 21.71 -10.68
C ARG A 373 1.55 22.93 -11.15
N ARG A 374 2.05 22.96 -12.40
CA ARG A 374 2.72 24.15 -12.96
C ARG A 374 1.75 25.32 -13.15
N LYS A 375 0.50 25.05 -13.54
CA LYS A 375 -0.57 26.05 -13.65
C LYS A 375 -1.01 26.59 -12.29
N ILE A 376 -1.22 25.72 -11.29
CA ILE A 376 -1.61 26.14 -9.93
C ILE A 376 -0.50 26.99 -9.25
N ARG A 377 0.78 26.68 -9.52
CA ARG A 377 1.90 27.48 -8.98
C ARG A 377 2.04 28.85 -9.66
N ALA A 378 1.58 28.99 -10.91
CA ALA A 378 1.54 30.25 -11.65
C ALA A 378 0.31 31.10 -11.28
N GLN A 379 -0.83 30.47 -10.96
CA GLN A 379 -2.07 31.17 -10.58
C GLN A 379 -2.02 31.88 -9.21
N ASN A 380 -0.99 31.62 -8.39
CA ASN A 380 -0.73 32.39 -7.17
C ASN A 380 0.08 33.68 -7.41
N LYS A 381 0.31 34.08 -8.67
CA LYS A 381 1.03 35.32 -9.00
C LYS A 381 0.28 36.36 -9.83
N ASP A 382 -0.84 36.05 -10.46
CA ASP A 382 -1.56 37.05 -11.24
C ASP A 382 -3.08 36.89 -11.09
N ILE A 383 -3.70 37.85 -10.40
CA ILE A 383 -5.13 38.14 -10.49
C ILE A 383 -5.26 39.14 -11.64
N ASP A 384 -6.07 38.76 -12.63
CA ASP A 384 -6.61 39.52 -13.77
C ASP A 384 -6.13 39.02 -15.14
N ARG A 385 -6.98 38.20 -15.77
CA ARG A 385 -7.65 38.52 -17.04
C ARG A 385 -8.41 37.31 -17.58
N HIS A 386 -9.65 37.55 -17.97
CA HIS A 386 -10.51 36.65 -18.72
C HIS A 386 -9.81 36.09 -19.96
N HIS A 387 -9.81 34.77 -20.14
CA HIS A 387 -9.72 34.15 -21.46
C HIS A 387 -10.55 32.87 -21.52
N VAL A 388 -11.48 32.88 -22.47
CA VAL A 388 -12.40 31.82 -22.88
C VAL A 388 -11.62 30.53 -23.19
N TRP A 389 -12.03 29.42 -22.56
CA TRP A 389 -11.52 28.09 -22.88
C TRP A 389 -12.15 27.61 -24.20
N THR A 390 -11.34 27.55 -25.26
CA THR A 390 -11.72 26.88 -26.52
C THR A 390 -11.24 25.42 -26.49
N PRO A 391 -12.13 24.44 -26.71
CA PRO A 391 -11.75 23.04 -26.82
C PRO A 391 -11.30 22.75 -28.26
N PHE A 392 -10.03 22.96 -28.56
CA PHE A 392 -9.41 22.35 -29.74
C PHE A 392 -8.53 21.19 -29.28
N SER A 393 -9.17 20.05 -29.03
CA SER A 393 -8.48 18.76 -29.12
C SER A 393 -8.17 18.54 -30.60
N ARG A 394 -6.94 18.84 -31.01
CA ARG A 394 -6.38 18.17 -32.19
C ARG A 394 -6.37 16.68 -31.85
N GLN A 395 -7.31 15.93 -32.40
CA GLN A 395 -7.26 14.47 -32.50
C GLN A 395 -5.98 14.09 -33.26
N LEU A 396 -4.85 14.10 -32.56
CA LEU A 396 -3.71 13.32 -32.95
C LEU A 396 -4.10 11.88 -32.70
N THR A 397 -4.40 11.16 -33.77
CA THR A 397 -4.40 9.70 -33.77
C THR A 397 -3.01 9.27 -33.31
N SER A 398 -2.85 9.02 -32.02
CA SER A 398 -1.60 8.50 -31.48
C SER A 398 -1.46 7.07 -31.98
N SER A 399 -0.73 6.89 -33.08
CA SER A 399 -0.47 5.59 -33.66
C SER A 399 0.49 4.82 -32.76
N TRP A 400 -0.02 3.76 -32.12
CA TRP A 400 0.79 2.78 -31.42
C TRP A 400 1.61 1.99 -32.44
N SER A 401 2.88 1.69 -32.13
CA SER A 401 3.64 0.74 -32.95
C SER A 401 3.13 -0.69 -32.76
N ASP A 402 3.43 -1.58 -33.71
CA ASP A 402 3.07 -3.00 -33.60
C ASP A 402 3.67 -3.63 -32.33
N GLU A 403 4.90 -3.26 -31.97
CA GLU A 403 5.56 -3.73 -30.75
C GLU A 403 4.85 -3.21 -29.49
N GLU A 404 4.44 -1.94 -29.49
CA GLU A 404 3.70 -1.34 -28.37
C GLU A 404 2.32 -1.99 -28.19
N LEU A 405 1.65 -2.33 -29.29
CA LEU A 405 0.39 -3.09 -29.28
C LEU A 405 0.59 -4.50 -28.74
N VAL A 406 1.64 -5.20 -29.15
CA VAL A 406 1.96 -6.56 -28.65
C VAL A 406 2.28 -6.52 -27.16
N LEU A 407 3.05 -5.55 -26.68
CA LEU A 407 3.34 -5.40 -25.25
C LEU A 407 2.05 -5.16 -24.44
N ALA A 408 1.18 -4.26 -24.91
CA ALA A 408 -0.05 -3.93 -24.20
C ALA A 408 -1.09 -5.07 -24.23
N THR A 409 -1.24 -5.73 -25.38
CA THR A 409 -2.38 -6.62 -25.64
C THR A 409 -2.02 -8.09 -25.75
N GLY A 410 -0.74 -8.42 -25.79
CA GLY A 410 -0.23 -9.76 -26.05
C GLY A 410 -0.37 -10.21 -27.50
N ASN A 411 -1.01 -9.43 -28.37
CA ASN A 411 -1.35 -9.85 -29.73
C ASN A 411 -1.12 -8.72 -30.74
N LYS A 412 -0.71 -9.08 -31.96
CA LYS A 412 -0.53 -8.11 -33.03
C LYS A 412 -1.90 -7.61 -33.54
N GLY A 413 -2.02 -6.30 -33.75
CA GLY A 413 -3.22 -5.69 -34.35
C GLY A 413 -4.45 -5.62 -33.44
N VAL A 414 -4.37 -6.07 -32.20
CA VAL A 414 -5.47 -5.94 -31.23
C VAL A 414 -5.45 -4.54 -30.64
N THR A 415 -6.60 -3.86 -30.69
CA THR A 415 -6.75 -2.48 -30.22
C THR A 415 -7.85 -2.32 -29.17
N HIS A 416 -8.70 -3.32 -29.03
CA HIS A 416 -9.75 -3.37 -28.03
C HIS A 416 -9.36 -4.41 -27.00
N LEU A 417 -9.01 -3.94 -25.80
CA LEU A 417 -8.70 -4.78 -24.66
C LEU A 417 -9.96 -5.05 -23.86
N GLN A 418 -10.09 -6.26 -23.36
CA GLN A 418 -11.16 -6.66 -22.45
C GLN A 418 -10.63 -7.58 -21.36
N HIS A 419 -11.24 -7.51 -20.18
CA HIS A 419 -11.04 -8.48 -19.11
C HIS A 419 -12.37 -9.01 -18.58
N LYS A 420 -12.33 -10.12 -17.84
CA LYS A 420 -13.53 -10.85 -17.41
C LYS A 420 -13.92 -10.63 -15.95
N LEU A 421 -13.12 -9.89 -15.20
CA LEU A 421 -13.43 -9.55 -13.81
C LEU A 421 -14.33 -8.31 -13.79
N ASN A 422 -15.52 -8.40 -13.19
CA ASN A 422 -16.34 -7.22 -12.92
C ASN A 422 -15.84 -6.57 -11.63
N LEU A 423 -14.94 -5.60 -11.74
CA LEU A 423 -14.25 -4.99 -10.62
C LEU A 423 -14.92 -3.70 -10.15
N SER A 424 -14.91 -3.48 -8.85
CA SER A 424 -15.27 -2.21 -8.22
C SER A 424 -14.17 -1.78 -7.26
N SER A 425 -13.88 -0.48 -7.22
CA SER A 425 -12.96 0.06 -6.22
C SER A 425 -13.67 0.14 -4.87
N ALA A 426 -13.01 -0.37 -3.82
CA ALA A 426 -13.55 -0.39 -2.47
C ALA A 426 -13.84 1.01 -1.93
N TYR A 427 -13.08 2.02 -2.36
CA TYR A 427 -13.20 3.39 -1.88
C TYR A 427 -14.41 4.13 -2.47
N LEU A 428 -14.91 3.71 -3.63
CA LEU A 428 -16.17 4.20 -4.19
C LEU A 428 -17.39 3.72 -3.39
N GLY A 429 -17.28 2.56 -2.75
CA GLY A 429 -18.35 1.98 -1.93
C GLY A 429 -18.63 2.73 -0.63
N ALA A 430 -17.83 3.73 -0.26
CA ALA A 430 -17.98 4.47 0.99
C ALA A 430 -17.91 6.00 0.77
N PRO A 431 -18.97 6.75 1.14
CA PRO A 431 -19.04 8.19 0.91
C PRO A 431 -18.01 8.95 1.76
N GLY A 432 -16.89 9.33 1.15
CA GLY A 432 -15.86 10.13 1.82
C GLY A 432 -16.17 11.64 1.82
N SER A 433 -15.26 12.43 2.39
CA SER A 433 -15.40 13.89 2.47
C SER A 433 -14.73 14.60 1.29
N HIS A 434 -15.19 15.81 0.92
CA HIS A 434 -14.53 16.62 -0.12
C HIS A 434 -13.06 16.97 0.16
N GLY A 435 -12.61 16.87 1.43
CA GLY A 435 -11.21 17.12 1.79
C GLY A 435 -10.28 15.92 1.53
N THR A 436 -10.86 14.72 1.43
CA THR A 436 -10.14 13.44 1.34
C THR A 436 -10.48 12.65 0.08
N ARG A 437 -11.52 13.04 -0.66
CA ARG A 437 -11.95 12.43 -1.93
C ARG A 437 -11.83 13.38 -3.12
N ASP A 438 -11.54 12.82 -4.28
CA ASP A 438 -11.58 13.52 -5.56
C ASP A 438 -12.99 13.52 -6.17
N SER A 439 -13.13 14.02 -7.40
CA SER A 439 -14.43 14.05 -8.10
C SER A 439 -14.92 12.68 -8.57
N HIS A 440 -14.06 11.65 -8.57
CA HIS A 440 -14.42 10.28 -8.93
C HIS A 440 -14.90 9.50 -7.70
N GLY A 441 -14.69 10.03 -6.48
CA GLY A 441 -14.99 9.35 -5.22
C GLY A 441 -13.81 8.55 -4.69
N GLU A 442 -12.65 8.60 -5.35
CA GLU A 442 -11.40 8.00 -4.87
C GLU A 442 -10.70 8.90 -3.87
N PRO A 443 -9.73 8.41 -3.06
CA PRO A 443 -8.88 9.29 -2.28
C PRO A 443 -8.31 10.44 -3.12
N SER A 444 -8.17 11.64 -2.55
CA SER A 444 -7.50 12.74 -3.26
C SER A 444 -6.00 12.49 -3.44
N ALA A 445 -5.40 11.75 -2.52
CA ALA A 445 -4.03 11.30 -2.62
C ALA A 445 -3.78 10.04 -1.78
N THR A 446 -3.03 9.11 -2.35
CA THR A 446 -2.46 7.94 -1.68
C THR A 446 -0.93 8.04 -1.61
N SER A 447 -0.30 8.82 -2.49
CA SER A 447 1.14 9.10 -2.49
C SER A 447 1.42 10.61 -2.47
N TYR A 448 2.44 11.03 -1.73
CA TYR A 448 2.89 12.44 -1.71
C TYR A 448 4.39 12.62 -1.47
N HIS A 449 5.07 13.12 -2.50
CA HIS A 449 6.47 13.57 -2.42
C HIS A 449 6.69 14.87 -3.20
N SER A 450 7.94 15.32 -3.35
CA SER A 450 8.25 16.64 -3.93
C SER A 450 7.69 16.82 -5.36
N LYS A 451 7.62 15.74 -6.16
CA LYS A 451 7.23 15.77 -7.57
C LYS A 451 5.79 15.34 -7.83
N PHE A 452 5.17 14.56 -6.95
CA PHE A 452 3.83 14.01 -7.16
C PHE A 452 2.99 14.05 -5.88
N MET A 453 1.68 14.27 -6.04
CA MET A 453 0.68 14.13 -4.99
C MET A 453 -0.57 13.63 -5.67
N GLY A 454 -1.06 12.46 -5.34
CA GLY A 454 -2.23 11.90 -6.02
C GLY A 454 -2.46 10.44 -5.68
N THR A 455 -3.50 9.88 -6.27
CA THR A 455 -3.91 8.50 -6.03
C THR A 455 -3.32 7.58 -7.09
N VAL A 456 -2.63 6.55 -6.63
CA VAL A 456 -2.03 5.50 -7.46
C VAL A 456 -2.20 4.11 -6.86
N ASP A 457 -2.61 4.04 -5.59
CA ASP A 457 -2.88 2.81 -4.87
C ASP A 457 -4.38 2.51 -4.89
N TYR A 458 -4.75 1.25 -5.04
CA TYR A 458 -6.17 0.85 -5.10
C TYR A 458 -6.43 -0.49 -4.39
N ILE A 459 -7.68 -0.67 -3.98
CA ILE A 459 -8.25 -1.96 -3.55
C ILE A 459 -9.45 -2.24 -4.44
N TRP A 460 -9.27 -3.11 -5.42
CA TRP A 460 -10.34 -3.59 -6.31
C TRP A 460 -10.90 -4.91 -5.79
N HIS A 461 -12.19 -5.12 -5.96
CA HIS A 461 -12.84 -6.38 -5.59
C HIS A 461 -13.92 -6.77 -6.61
N THR A 462 -14.26 -8.05 -6.66
CA THR A 462 -15.43 -8.55 -7.41
C THR A 462 -16.73 -8.40 -6.59
N GLY A 463 -17.88 -8.52 -7.26
CA GLY A 463 -19.20 -8.25 -6.68
C GLY A 463 -19.67 -9.21 -5.56
N GLU A 464 -18.97 -10.32 -5.36
CA GLU A 464 -19.22 -11.24 -4.24
C GLU A 464 -18.71 -10.70 -2.89
N LEU A 465 -18.00 -9.56 -2.90
CA LEU A 465 -17.53 -8.84 -1.73
C LEU A 465 -18.12 -7.43 -1.73
N ILE A 466 -18.54 -6.97 -0.55
CA ILE A 466 -19.14 -5.66 -0.34
C ILE A 466 -18.27 -4.87 0.66
N PRO A 467 -17.80 -3.65 0.30
CA PRO A 467 -17.11 -2.78 1.25
C PRO A 467 -18.05 -2.40 2.41
N VAL A 468 -17.65 -2.72 3.63
CA VAL A 468 -18.37 -2.33 4.86
C VAL A 468 -17.91 -0.95 5.33
N LYS A 469 -16.60 -0.73 5.33
CA LYS A 469 -15.96 0.53 5.69
C LYS A 469 -14.56 0.60 5.09
N VAL A 470 -14.10 1.82 4.86
CA VAL A 470 -12.73 2.11 4.43
C VAL A 470 -12.07 3.08 5.39
N LEU A 471 -10.76 2.97 5.57
CA LEU A 471 -10.01 3.96 6.33
C LEU A 471 -9.65 5.14 5.42
N ASP A 472 -10.18 6.31 5.73
CA ASP A 472 -9.97 7.51 4.92
C ASP A 472 -8.48 7.91 4.87
N THR A 473 -8.07 8.60 3.80
CA THR A 473 -6.70 9.14 3.70
C THR A 473 -6.61 10.49 4.41
N LEU A 474 -5.41 11.08 4.42
CA LEU A 474 -5.23 12.41 5.00
C LEU A 474 -5.87 13.48 4.11
N PRO A 475 -6.56 14.46 4.70
CA PRO A 475 -7.03 15.62 3.95
C PRO A 475 -5.91 16.33 3.19
N VAL A 476 -6.22 16.87 2.02
CA VAL A 476 -5.23 17.51 1.13
C VAL A 476 -4.54 18.70 1.81
N ASP A 477 -5.22 19.45 2.65
CA ASP A 477 -4.63 20.56 3.41
C ASP A 477 -3.63 20.07 4.46
N VAL A 478 -3.89 18.93 5.11
CA VAL A 478 -2.97 18.29 6.05
C VAL A 478 -1.73 17.79 5.32
N LEU A 479 -1.91 17.14 4.16
CA LEU A 479 -0.79 16.73 3.30
C LEU A 479 0.07 17.94 2.91
N ARG A 480 -0.55 19.00 2.37
CA ARG A 480 0.17 20.22 1.98
C ARG A 480 0.92 20.87 3.16
N ARG A 481 0.37 20.83 4.38
CA ARG A 481 1.04 21.31 5.59
C ARG A 481 2.28 20.48 5.95
N ASN A 482 2.26 19.17 5.68
CA ASN A 482 3.43 18.29 5.87
C ASN A 482 4.52 18.50 4.81
N ALA A 483 4.20 19.16 3.69
CA ALA A 483 5.07 19.46 2.54
C ALA A 483 5.64 18.26 1.74
N SER A 484 5.81 17.10 2.36
CA SER A 484 6.15 15.82 1.74
C SER A 484 5.91 14.68 2.74
N LEU A 485 5.76 13.47 2.23
CA LEU A 485 5.97 12.24 2.99
C LEU A 485 7.31 11.58 2.54
N PRO A 486 7.94 10.69 3.34
CA PRO A 486 7.64 10.39 4.75
C PRO A 486 7.80 11.63 5.66
N SER A 487 7.23 11.59 6.87
CA SER A 487 7.19 12.73 7.78
C SER A 487 7.44 12.33 9.23
N GLU A 488 7.19 13.25 10.17
CA GLU A 488 7.30 12.96 11.61
C GLU A 488 6.39 11.82 12.09
N ARG A 489 5.22 11.65 11.45
CA ARG A 489 4.21 10.65 11.86
C ARG A 489 4.03 9.49 10.89
N TRP A 490 4.51 9.62 9.65
CA TRP A 490 4.26 8.66 8.58
C TRP A 490 5.56 8.08 8.05
N GLY A 491 5.62 6.74 7.94
CA GLY A 491 6.83 5.97 7.62
C GLY A 491 7.08 5.71 6.14
N SER A 492 6.12 6.05 5.27
CA SER A 492 6.21 5.92 3.81
C SER A 492 5.83 7.25 3.15
N ASP A 493 6.18 7.42 1.88
CA ASP A 493 5.61 8.47 1.02
C ASP A 493 4.20 8.14 0.50
N HIS A 494 3.75 6.90 0.71
CA HIS A 494 2.37 6.47 0.52
C HIS A 494 1.59 6.40 1.84
N LEU A 495 0.26 6.40 1.75
CA LEU A 495 -0.68 6.14 2.82
C LEU A 495 -1.31 4.76 2.61
N ALA A 496 -1.32 3.92 3.64
CA ALA A 496 -1.93 2.60 3.53
C ALA A 496 -3.42 2.70 3.17
N LEU A 497 -3.90 1.97 2.18
CA LEU A 497 -5.34 1.78 1.97
C LEU A 497 -5.83 0.64 2.86
N VAL A 498 -6.99 0.81 3.47
CA VAL A 498 -7.57 -0.20 4.37
C VAL A 498 -9.07 -0.31 4.12
N CYS A 499 -9.55 -1.53 3.92
CA CYS A 499 -10.97 -1.81 3.73
C CYS A 499 -11.38 -3.05 4.53
N GLU A 500 -12.53 -2.96 5.21
CA GLU A 500 -13.25 -4.13 5.71
C GLU A 500 -14.29 -4.53 4.66
N LEU A 501 -14.20 -5.75 4.15
CA LEU A 501 -15.11 -6.34 3.16
C LEU A 501 -15.94 -7.44 3.81
N ALA A 502 -17.21 -7.52 3.48
CA ALA A 502 -18.09 -8.63 3.83
C ALA A 502 -18.39 -9.49 2.60
N PHE A 503 -18.67 -10.78 2.80
CA PHE A 503 -19.20 -11.63 1.74
C PHE A 503 -20.66 -11.28 1.46
N ALA A 504 -21.01 -11.04 0.20
CA ALA A 504 -22.33 -10.55 -0.21
C ALA A 504 -23.47 -11.49 0.19
N ASP A 505 -23.25 -12.80 0.17
CA ASP A 505 -24.24 -13.82 0.53
C ASP A 505 -24.48 -13.97 2.06
N ASP A 506 -23.77 -13.20 2.89
CA ASP A 506 -24.10 -13.03 4.30
C ASP A 506 -24.95 -11.79 4.58
N CYS A 507 -25.05 -10.88 3.62
CA CYS A 507 -25.93 -9.72 3.73
C CYS A 507 -27.31 -10.12 3.21
N LYS A 508 -28.37 -9.84 3.98
CA LYS A 508 -29.74 -10.15 3.54
C LYS A 508 -30.00 -9.38 2.24
N GLU A 509 -30.60 -10.04 1.25
CA GLU A 509 -31.16 -9.30 0.11
C GLU A 509 -32.12 -8.23 0.67
N PRO A 510 -32.06 -6.99 0.16
CA PRO A 510 -32.87 -5.88 0.64
C PRO A 510 -34.37 -6.14 0.56
#